data_AF-A0A7S2QQQ9-F1
#
_entry.id   AF-A0A7S2QQQ9-F1
#
_cell.length_a   1.000
_cell.length_b   1.000
_cell.length_c   1.000
_cell.angle_alpha   90.00
_cell.angle_beta   90.00
_cell.angle_gamma   90.00
#
_symmetry.space_group_name_H-M   'P 1'
#
loop_
_entity.id
_entity.type
_entity.pdbx_description
1 polymer ?
#
loop_
_entity_poly.entity_id
_entity_poly.type
_entity_poly.pdbx_seq_one_letter_code
_entity_poly.pdbx_strand_id
1 'polypeptide(L)'
;DSFVADFRCRFARLLGGPFRDLHPSLALAVLEPSLSTSNKSKNTLTAKSLSSHFSVDDLYRLQKYVQQAADYTLITDVLPHLIFFVMTGKLGCNFQFEFLQSAILVAVGLQHQTVESVASVFGLPHHQTAAKFYKAIHKIQAAVHELQVQSVENESVGAANIVSTGIV
;
A
#
# COMPACT_ATOMS: atom_id res chain seq x y z
N ASP A 1 -18.71 6.10 -6.37
CA ASP A 1 -18.91 7.55 -6.57
C ASP A 1 -17.61 8.32 -6.64
N SER A 2 -17.48 9.20 -7.65
CA SER A 2 -16.28 10.04 -7.85
C SER A 2 -16.00 10.94 -6.64
N PHE A 3 -17.05 11.52 -6.04
CA PHE A 3 -16.95 12.38 -4.86
C PHE A 3 -16.37 11.66 -3.63
N VAL A 4 -16.85 10.44 -3.33
CA VAL A 4 -16.37 9.66 -2.18
C VAL A 4 -14.89 9.29 -2.35
N ALA A 5 -14.47 8.93 -3.56
CA ALA A 5 -13.08 8.63 -3.86
C ALA A 5 -12.17 9.87 -3.71
N ASP A 6 -12.63 11.05 -4.16
CA ASP A 6 -11.90 12.32 -3.98
C ASP A 6 -11.78 12.69 -2.50
N PHE A 7 -12.89 12.64 -1.75
CA PHE A 7 -12.90 12.92 -0.32
C PHE A 7 -11.91 12.02 0.44
N ARG A 8 -11.90 10.71 0.15
CA ARG A 8 -10.94 9.77 0.77
C ARG A 8 -9.50 10.11 0.45
N CYS A 9 -9.19 10.45 -0.80
CA CYS A 9 -7.84 10.87 -1.18
C CYS A 9 -7.41 12.14 -0.43
N ARG A 10 -8.32 13.12 -0.28
CA ARG A 10 -8.05 14.35 0.47
C ARG A 10 -7.90 14.09 1.96
N PHE A 11 -8.78 13.27 2.54
CA PHE A 11 -8.71 12.88 3.95
C PHE A 11 -7.39 12.15 4.26
N ALA A 12 -7.00 11.18 3.42
CA ALA A 12 -5.72 10.47 3.57
C ALA A 12 -4.50 11.41 3.55
N ARG A 13 -4.53 12.49 2.75
CA ARG A 13 -3.46 13.52 2.74
C ARG A 13 -3.45 14.40 3.98
N LEU A 14 -4.62 14.61 4.61
CA LEU A 14 -4.76 15.43 5.82
C LEU A 14 -4.44 14.66 7.11
N LEU A 15 -4.37 13.33 7.06
CA LEU A 15 -3.98 12.48 8.20
C LEU A 15 -2.57 12.76 8.71
N GLY A 16 -1.66 13.22 7.85
CA GLY A 16 -0.30 13.59 8.27
C GLY A 16 -0.19 14.97 8.94
N GLY A 17 -1.27 15.77 8.87
CA GLY A 17 -1.31 17.13 9.40
C GLY A 17 -2.40 17.29 10.45
N PRO A 18 -3.52 17.98 10.13
CA PRO A 18 -4.55 18.32 11.12
C PRO A 18 -5.25 17.11 11.76
N PHE A 19 -5.21 15.93 11.14
CA PHE A 19 -5.82 14.71 11.67
C PHE A 19 -4.79 13.68 12.17
N ARG A 20 -3.57 14.14 12.48
CA ARG A 20 -2.49 13.27 12.99
C ARG A 20 -2.84 12.55 14.28
N ASP A 21 -3.50 13.26 15.19
CA ASP A 21 -3.83 12.76 16.53
C ASP A 21 -5.21 12.08 16.58
N LEU A 22 -5.90 11.95 15.44
CA LEU A 22 -7.14 11.21 15.34
C LEU A 22 -6.89 9.73 15.66
N HIS A 23 -7.77 9.10 16.44
CA HIS A 23 -7.63 7.68 16.75
C HIS A 23 -7.56 6.85 15.45
N PRO A 24 -6.57 5.93 15.27
CA PRO A 24 -6.38 5.22 14.00
C PRO A 24 -7.60 4.42 13.54
N SER A 25 -8.37 3.85 14.47
CA SER A 25 -9.65 3.18 14.14
C SER A 25 -10.68 4.11 13.52
N LEU A 26 -10.75 5.38 13.94
CA LEU A 26 -11.68 6.37 13.38
C LEU A 26 -11.21 6.80 11.99
N ALA A 27 -9.91 7.06 11.84
CA ALA A 27 -9.32 7.35 10.54
C ALA A 27 -9.58 6.20 9.54
N LEU A 28 -9.40 4.95 10.00
CA LEU A 28 -9.68 3.77 9.20
C LEU A 28 -11.16 3.66 8.83
N ALA A 29 -12.09 3.91 9.76
CA ALA A 29 -13.53 3.86 9.46
C ALA A 29 -13.98 4.84 8.37
N VAL A 30 -13.26 5.96 8.18
CA VAL A 30 -13.52 6.93 7.11
C VAL A 30 -12.89 6.49 5.78
N LEU A 31 -11.67 5.91 5.85
CA LEU A 31 -10.94 5.43 4.68
C LEU A 31 -11.51 4.13 4.11
N GLU A 32 -11.91 3.22 4.98
CA GLU A 32 -12.48 1.92 4.64
C GLU A 32 -13.98 2.09 4.36
N PRO A 33 -14.46 1.78 3.15
CA PRO A 33 -15.88 1.57 2.95
C PRO A 33 -16.26 0.33 3.74
N SER A 34 -16.81 0.48 4.92
CA SER A 34 -17.67 -0.58 5.43
C SER A 34 -18.75 -0.84 4.37
N LEU A 35 -18.73 -2.05 3.81
CA LEU A 35 -19.92 -2.71 3.23
C LEU A 35 -20.47 -2.24 1.86
N SER A 36 -19.73 -1.55 0.99
CA SER A 36 -20.26 -1.28 -0.37
C SER A 36 -19.36 -1.73 -1.52
N THR A 37 -19.78 -2.88 -2.06
CA THR A 37 -19.77 -3.23 -3.48
C THR A 37 -18.41 -3.41 -4.15
N SER A 38 -18.05 -4.69 -4.38
CA SER A 38 -17.91 -5.28 -5.73
C SER A 38 -17.81 -4.29 -6.90
N ASN A 39 -16.85 -3.40 -6.85
CA ASN A 39 -16.47 -2.55 -7.94
C ASN A 39 -14.96 -2.66 -7.99
N LYS A 40 -14.49 -3.64 -8.78
CA LYS A 40 -13.12 -3.66 -9.32
C LYS A 40 -12.90 -2.26 -9.90
N SER A 41 -12.31 -1.36 -9.12
CA SER A 41 -12.21 0.03 -9.54
C SER A 41 -11.32 0.05 -10.78
N LYS A 42 -11.74 0.79 -11.81
CA LYS A 42 -11.00 0.95 -13.08
C LYS A 42 -9.65 1.66 -12.91
N ASN A 43 -9.23 1.92 -11.66
CA ASN A 43 -8.05 2.69 -11.27
C ASN A 43 -7.02 1.82 -10.52
N THR A 44 -6.97 0.52 -10.81
CA THR A 44 -5.87 -0.34 -10.37
C THR A 44 -4.56 0.16 -10.99
N LEU A 45 -3.56 0.37 -10.15
CA LEU A 45 -2.19 0.69 -10.55
C LEU A 45 -1.72 -0.38 -11.54
N THR A 46 -1.57 0.01 -12.79
CA THR A 46 -0.84 -0.77 -13.78
C THR A 46 0.65 -0.69 -13.45
N ALA A 47 1.43 -1.71 -13.76
CA ALA A 47 2.88 -1.70 -13.55
C ALA A 47 3.59 -0.48 -14.16
N LYS A 48 3.10 0.04 -15.29
CA LYS A 48 3.60 1.27 -15.91
C LYS A 48 3.38 2.52 -15.04
N SER A 49 2.29 2.56 -14.29
CA SER A 49 2.01 3.62 -13.33
C SER A 49 2.85 3.43 -12.06
N LEU A 50 3.16 2.18 -11.69
CA LEU A 50 4.02 1.88 -10.54
C LEU A 50 5.44 2.41 -10.73
N SER A 51 6.05 2.22 -11.90
CA SER A 51 7.38 2.78 -12.24
C SER A 51 7.40 4.31 -12.34
N SER A 52 6.24 4.95 -12.51
CA SER A 52 6.12 6.42 -12.47
C SER A 52 6.11 6.97 -11.04
N HIS A 53 5.82 6.13 -10.04
CA HIS A 53 5.69 6.53 -8.64
C HIS A 53 6.83 6.02 -7.74
N PHE A 54 7.47 4.92 -8.11
CA PHE A 54 8.54 4.29 -7.34
C PHE A 54 9.71 3.92 -8.26
N SER A 55 10.93 4.26 -7.83
CA SER A 55 12.15 3.78 -8.48
C SER A 55 12.35 2.29 -8.22
N VAL A 56 13.13 1.63 -9.08
CA VAL A 56 13.56 0.23 -8.87
C VAL A 56 14.27 0.09 -7.52
N ASP A 57 15.08 1.08 -7.14
CA ASP A 57 15.79 1.09 -5.86
C ASP A 57 14.84 1.19 -4.66
N ASP A 58 13.73 1.93 -4.77
CA ASP A 58 12.72 2.05 -3.71
C ASP A 58 12.07 0.70 -3.42
N LEU A 59 11.74 -0.04 -4.48
CA LEU A 59 11.13 -1.36 -4.39
C LEU A 59 12.13 -2.41 -3.90
N TYR A 60 13.40 -2.28 -4.29
CA TYR A 60 14.48 -3.13 -3.79
C TYR A 60 14.71 -2.92 -2.28
N ARG A 61 14.69 -1.67 -1.82
CA ARG A 61 14.75 -1.34 -0.39
C ARG A 61 13.61 -1.98 0.40
N LEU A 62 12.39 -1.94 -0.14
CA LEU A 62 11.23 -2.62 0.43
C LEU A 62 11.43 -4.13 0.53
N GLN A 63 11.97 -4.75 -0.52
CA GLN A 63 12.28 -6.19 -0.53
C GLN A 63 13.32 -6.55 0.53
N LYS A 64 14.39 -5.75 0.68
CA LYS A 64 15.43 -5.98 1.70
C LYS A 64 14.88 -5.94 3.12
N TYR A 65 13.97 -5.01 3.41
CA TYR A 65 13.29 -4.95 4.70
C TYR A 65 12.47 -6.23 4.97
N VAL A 66 11.67 -6.68 4.00
CA VAL A 66 10.86 -7.91 4.12
C VAL A 66 11.71 -9.18 4.19
N GLN A 67 12.96 -9.14 3.73
CA GLN A 67 13.94 -10.21 3.89
C GLN A 67 14.71 -10.15 5.23
N GLN A 68 14.37 -9.20 6.11
CA GLN A 68 15.10 -8.93 7.37
C GLN A 68 16.58 -8.57 7.14
N ALA A 69 16.94 -8.13 5.93
CA ALA A 69 18.30 -7.75 5.56
C ALA A 69 18.59 -6.26 5.80
N ALA A 70 17.59 -5.49 6.25
CA ALA A 70 17.71 -4.07 6.51
C ALA A 70 16.70 -3.61 7.58
N ASP A 71 17.03 -2.49 8.23
CA ASP A 71 16.20 -1.86 9.26
C ASP A 71 15.04 -1.05 8.67
N TYR A 72 14.04 -0.78 9.51
CA TYR A 72 12.84 0.00 9.17
C TYR A 72 13.14 1.41 8.61
N THR A 73 14.24 2.02 9.04
CA THR A 73 14.68 3.34 8.59
C THR A 73 14.89 3.39 7.08
N LEU A 74 15.26 2.27 6.45
CA LEU A 74 15.53 2.17 5.01
C LEU A 74 14.29 2.43 4.14
N ILE A 75 13.11 2.14 4.67
CA ILE A 75 11.82 2.21 3.93
C ILE A 75 10.91 3.33 4.42
N THR A 76 11.35 4.13 5.39
CA THR A 76 10.50 5.13 6.06
C THR A 76 10.02 6.23 5.11
N ASP A 77 10.81 6.55 4.08
CA ASP A 77 10.46 7.51 3.01
C ASP A 77 9.50 6.91 1.97
N VAL A 78 9.61 5.61 1.68
CA VAL A 78 8.78 4.91 0.69
C VAL A 78 7.38 4.60 1.24
N LEU A 79 7.31 4.31 2.55
CA LEU A 79 6.12 3.81 3.23
C LEU A 79 4.87 4.69 3.07
N PRO A 80 4.92 6.02 3.30
CA PRO A 80 3.72 6.86 3.27
C PRO A 80 3.05 6.87 1.91
N HIS A 81 3.84 6.92 0.84
CA HIS A 81 3.34 6.94 -0.53
C HIS A 81 2.70 5.61 -0.91
N LEU A 82 3.34 4.51 -0.52
CA LEU A 82 2.85 3.15 -0.78
C LEU A 82 1.58 2.84 0.02
N ILE A 83 1.52 3.22 1.30
CA ILE A 83 0.32 3.05 2.14
C ILE A 83 -0.82 3.93 1.63
N PHE A 84 -0.54 5.12 1.12
CA PHE A 84 -1.56 5.96 0.49
C PHE A 84 -2.24 5.25 -0.69
N PHE A 85 -1.48 4.57 -1.57
CA PHE A 85 -2.06 3.79 -2.66
C PHE A 85 -2.87 2.59 -2.19
N VAL A 86 -2.42 1.93 -1.12
CA VAL A 86 -3.15 0.82 -0.50
C VAL A 86 -4.48 1.30 0.06
N MET A 87 -4.49 2.36 0.88
CA MET A 87 -5.69 2.86 1.56
C MET A 87 -6.68 3.55 0.62
N THR A 88 -6.20 4.10 -0.50
CA THR A 88 -7.07 4.66 -1.56
C THR A 88 -7.57 3.60 -2.54
N GLY A 89 -7.21 2.33 -2.36
CA GLY A 89 -7.63 1.22 -3.22
C GLY A 89 -6.99 1.24 -4.61
N LYS A 90 -5.95 2.06 -4.81
CA LYS A 90 -5.25 2.21 -6.09
C LYS A 90 -4.27 1.07 -6.36
N LEU A 91 -3.76 0.38 -5.34
CA LEU A 91 -2.85 -0.76 -5.55
C LEU A 91 -3.55 -1.98 -6.19
N GLY A 92 -4.90 -2.01 -6.19
CA GLY A 92 -5.71 -3.00 -6.93
C GLY A 92 -5.46 -4.46 -6.56
N CYS A 93 -4.93 -4.69 -5.36
CA CYS A 93 -4.45 -5.99 -4.92
C CYS A 93 -5.56 -6.82 -4.25
N ASN A 94 -5.57 -8.13 -4.55
CA ASN A 94 -6.58 -9.10 -4.10
C ASN A 94 -6.39 -9.59 -2.65
N PHE A 95 -5.59 -8.89 -1.84
CA PHE A 95 -5.36 -9.31 -0.46
C PHE A 95 -6.08 -8.36 0.52
N GLN A 96 -6.53 -8.92 1.63
CA GLN A 96 -7.17 -8.16 2.71
C GLN A 96 -6.26 -8.11 3.94
N PHE A 97 -6.38 -7.01 4.67
CA PHE A 97 -5.75 -6.84 5.96
C PHE A 97 -6.74 -7.16 7.06
N GLU A 98 -6.22 -7.65 8.19
CA GLU A 98 -6.98 -7.63 9.43
C GLU A 98 -7.17 -6.17 9.86
N PHE A 99 -8.29 -5.85 10.51
CA PHE A 99 -8.60 -4.51 11.01
C PHE A 99 -7.40 -3.83 11.70
N LEU A 100 -6.74 -4.55 12.61
CA LEU A 100 -5.59 -4.03 13.34
C LEU A 100 -4.38 -3.76 12.42
N GLN A 101 -4.15 -4.59 11.39
CA GLN A 101 -3.10 -4.34 10.40
C GLN A 101 -3.39 -3.05 9.62
N SER A 102 -4.62 -2.86 9.17
CA SER A 102 -5.05 -1.64 8.47
C SER A 102 -4.87 -0.40 9.35
N ALA A 103 -5.31 -0.48 10.61
CA ALA A 103 -5.23 0.65 11.54
C ALA A 103 -3.77 1.03 11.83
N ILE A 104 -2.88 0.04 12.03
CA ILE A 104 -1.45 0.29 12.22
C ILE A 104 -0.83 0.91 10.95
N LEU A 105 -1.18 0.42 9.75
CA LEU A 105 -0.70 1.01 8.50
C LEU A 105 -1.14 2.47 8.35
N VAL A 106 -2.40 2.79 8.66
CA VAL A 106 -2.89 4.18 8.63
C VAL A 106 -2.10 5.05 9.59
N ALA A 107 -1.90 4.60 10.83
CA ALA A 107 -1.21 5.40 11.83
C ALA A 107 0.28 5.63 11.50
N VAL A 108 0.98 4.58 11.08
CA VAL A 108 2.42 4.67 10.76
C VAL A 108 2.63 5.37 9.42
N GLY A 109 1.85 5.00 8.40
CA GLY A 109 2.02 5.47 7.03
C GLY A 109 1.45 6.86 6.77
N LEU A 110 0.22 7.11 7.22
CA LEU A 110 -0.53 8.33 6.90
C LEU A 110 -0.51 9.36 8.03
N GLN A 111 -0.47 8.92 9.30
CA GLN A 111 -0.39 9.83 10.46
C GLN A 111 1.04 10.06 10.94
N HIS A 112 2.04 9.41 10.32
CA HIS A 112 3.45 9.53 10.68
C HIS A 112 3.71 9.30 12.18
N GLN A 113 3.01 8.32 12.76
CA GLN A 113 3.23 7.88 14.13
C GLN A 113 4.25 6.74 14.19
N THR A 114 4.91 6.58 15.32
CA THR A 114 5.81 5.45 15.54
C THR A 114 5.00 4.19 15.87
N VAL A 115 5.56 3.02 15.56
CA VAL A 115 4.96 1.72 15.94
C VAL A 115 4.74 1.63 17.46
N GLU A 116 5.62 2.23 18.24
CA GLU A 116 5.51 2.31 19.70
C GLU A 116 4.33 3.16 20.16
N SER A 117 4.15 4.36 19.59
CA SER A 117 2.98 5.20 19.85
C SER A 117 1.69 4.43 19.57
N VAL A 118 1.63 3.77 18.41
CA VAL A 118 0.46 2.95 18.02
C VAL A 118 0.24 1.80 18.98
N ALA A 119 1.28 1.13 19.46
CA ALA A 119 1.16 0.06 20.45
C ALA A 119 0.50 0.54 21.75
N SER A 120 0.88 1.74 22.22
CA SER A 120 0.27 2.35 23.41
C SER A 120 -1.21 2.70 23.22
N VAL A 121 -1.57 3.24 22.05
CA VAL A 121 -2.96 3.61 21.71
C VAL A 121 -3.88 2.39 21.72
N PHE A 122 -3.41 1.24 21.22
CA PHE A 122 -4.18 0.00 21.17
C PHE A 122 -4.03 -0.87 22.44
N GLY A 123 -3.18 -0.48 23.40
CA GLY A 123 -2.92 -1.27 24.61
C GLY A 123 -2.27 -2.63 24.33
N LEU A 124 -1.47 -2.72 23.26
CA LEU A 124 -0.82 -3.96 22.82
C LEU A 124 0.68 -3.96 23.14
N PRO A 125 1.28 -5.14 23.40
CA PRO A 125 2.73 -5.25 23.48
C PRO A 125 3.42 -4.76 22.21
N HIS A 126 4.47 -3.94 22.35
CA HIS A 126 5.23 -3.37 21.22
C HIS A 126 5.63 -4.41 20.18
N HIS A 127 6.18 -5.56 20.63
CA HIS A 127 6.60 -6.65 19.74
C HIS A 127 5.45 -7.22 18.90
N GLN A 128 4.24 -7.30 19.47
CA GLN A 128 3.06 -7.79 18.75
C GLN A 128 2.61 -6.80 17.66
N THR A 129 2.60 -5.51 17.98
CA THR A 129 2.28 -4.43 17.03
C THR A 129 3.28 -4.39 15.89
N ALA A 130 4.58 -4.49 16.19
CA ALA A 130 5.65 -4.57 15.19
C ALA A 130 5.49 -5.81 14.30
N ALA A 131 5.15 -6.98 14.87
CA ALA A 131 4.91 -8.19 14.09
C ALA A 131 3.70 -8.06 13.15
N LYS A 132 2.61 -7.41 13.60
CA LYS A 132 1.43 -7.14 12.77
C LYS A 132 1.77 -6.17 11.63
N PHE A 133 2.52 -5.11 11.93
CA PHE A 133 3.02 -4.16 10.95
C PHE A 133 3.89 -4.84 9.89
N TYR A 134 4.90 -5.60 10.32
CA TYR A 134 5.79 -6.34 9.43
C TYR A 134 5.04 -7.29 8.49
N LYS A 135 4.09 -8.07 9.03
CA LYS A 135 3.22 -8.94 8.23
C LYS A 135 2.41 -8.16 7.19
N ALA A 136 1.98 -6.94 7.53
CA ALA A 136 1.25 -6.09 6.60
C ALA A 136 2.17 -5.59 5.46
N ILE A 137 3.39 -5.15 5.77
CA ILE A 137 4.38 -4.74 4.76
C ILE A 137 4.76 -5.90 3.84
N HIS A 138 4.91 -7.11 4.36
CA HIS A 138 5.16 -8.31 3.55
C HIS A 138 4.02 -8.57 2.55
N LYS A 139 2.75 -8.38 2.94
CA LYS A 139 1.62 -8.52 2.01
C LYS A 139 1.70 -7.49 0.88
N ILE A 140 2.06 -6.25 1.21
CA ILE A 140 2.15 -5.19 0.19
C ILE A 140 3.31 -5.47 -0.77
N GLN A 141 4.48 -5.84 -0.25
CA GLN A 141 5.64 -6.19 -1.08
C GLN A 141 5.32 -7.36 -2.02
N ALA A 142 4.62 -8.40 -1.53
CA ALA A 142 4.21 -9.52 -2.36
C ALA A 142 3.31 -9.10 -3.53
N ALA A 143 2.37 -8.17 -3.30
CA ALA A 143 1.50 -7.67 -4.36
C ALA A 143 2.21 -6.73 -5.34
N VAL A 144 3.15 -5.90 -4.85
CA VAL A 144 3.99 -5.09 -5.74
C VAL A 144 4.83 -6.01 -6.64
N HIS A 145 5.39 -7.08 -6.10
CA HIS A 145 6.12 -8.07 -6.86
C HIS A 145 5.23 -8.77 -7.90
N GLU A 146 4.00 -9.16 -7.52
CA GLU A 146 3.03 -9.75 -8.45
C GLU A 146 2.71 -8.81 -9.63
N LEU A 147 2.52 -7.51 -9.36
CA LEU A 147 2.31 -6.51 -10.41
C LEU A 147 3.52 -6.36 -11.35
N GLN A 148 4.75 -6.45 -10.81
CA GLN A 148 5.97 -6.40 -11.61
C GLN A 148 6.11 -7.63 -12.52
N VAL A 149 5.84 -8.82 -12.00
CA VAL A 149 5.89 -10.07 -12.77
C VAL A 149 4.87 -10.04 -13.92
N GLN A 150 3.64 -9.64 -13.62
CA GLN A 150 2.58 -9.53 -14.63
C GLN A 150 2.96 -8.56 -15.76
N SER A 151 3.71 -7.48 -15.49
CA SER A 151 4.16 -6.59 -16.57
C SER A 151 5.17 -7.21 -17.51
N VAL A 152 6.13 -7.98 -16.99
CA VAL A 152 7.15 -8.64 -17.80
C VAL A 152 6.51 -9.71 -18.68
N GLU A 153 5.58 -10.49 -18.13
CA GLU A 153 4.83 -11.48 -18.89
C GLU A 153 4.04 -10.83 -20.03
N ASN A 154 3.30 -9.74 -19.76
CA ASN A 154 2.53 -9.04 -20.78
C ASN A 154 3.39 -8.37 -21.86
N GLU A 155 4.57 -7.86 -21.52
CA GLU A 155 5.52 -7.31 -22.51
C GLU A 155 6.11 -8.42 -23.41
N SER A 156 6.45 -9.58 -22.85
CA SER A 156 6.99 -10.71 -23.62
C SER A 156 5.96 -11.30 -24.60
N VAL A 157 4.69 -11.37 -24.22
CA VAL A 157 3.58 -11.82 -25.09
C VAL A 157 3.26 -10.78 -26.17
N GLY A 158 3.34 -9.48 -25.84
CA GLY A 158 3.20 -8.40 -26.82
C GLY A 158 4.28 -8.44 -27.90
N ALA A 159 5.54 -8.68 -27.52
CA ALA A 159 6.65 -8.80 -28.47
C ALA A 159 6.50 -10.02 -29.41
N ALA A 160 6.01 -11.15 -28.89
CA ALA A 160 5.76 -12.35 -29.69
C ALA A 160 4.66 -12.16 -30.75
N ASN A 161 3.59 -11.40 -30.42
CA ASN A 161 2.46 -11.18 -31.33
C ASN A 161 2.80 -10.25 -32.52
N ILE A 162 3.72 -9.29 -32.32
CA ILE A 162 4.15 -8.35 -33.38
C ILE A 162 5.00 -9.08 -34.42
N VAL A 163 5.81 -10.07 -34.01
CA VAL A 163 6.62 -10.89 -34.93
C VAL A 163 5.73 -11.80 -35.81
N SER A 164 4.60 -12.28 -35.29
CA SER A 164 3.66 -13.11 -36.08
C SER A 164 2.76 -12.32 -37.03
N THR A 165 2.60 -11.00 -36.86
CA THR A 165 1.79 -10.15 -37.77
C THR A 165 2.64 -9.37 -38.80
N GLY A 166 3.97 -9.38 -38.67
CA GLY A 166 4.90 -8.70 -39.58
C GLY A 166 5.44 -9.53 -40.75
N ILE A 167 4.92 -10.75 -40.97
CA ILE A 167 5.25 -11.57 -42.14
C ILE A 167 3.97 -11.73 -42.98
N VAL A 168 3.65 -10.70 -43.76
CA VAL A 168 2.82 -10.80 -44.98
C VAL A 168 3.47 -9.93 -46.05
#